data_AF-A0A2V7JU04-F1
#
_entry.id   AF-A0A2V7JU04-F1
#
_cell.length_a   1.000
_cell.length_b   1.000
_cell.length_c   1.000
_cell.angle_alpha   90.00
_cell.angle_beta   90.00
_cell.angle_gamma   90.00
#
_symmetry.space_group_name_H-M   'P 1'
#
loop_
_entity.id
_entity.type
_entity.pdbx_description
1 polymer ?
#
loop_
_entity_poly.entity_id
_entity_poly.type
_entity_poly.pdbx_seq_one_letter_code
_entity_poly.pdbx_strand_id
1 'polypeptide(L)'
;MALAGAFVVALAIDAAQTRSIAQGGWQGYREMNPILGPHPSVGQVNTYTAVAGLTVLGAAAVVPARVRPWLLGVALAVETFTIAGTVRQGVALRFP
;
A
#
# COMPACT_ATOMS: atom_id res chain seq x y z
N MET A 1 18.86 -3.59 -1.78
CA MET A 1 18.14 -2.68 -2.70
C MET A 1 16.96 -3.34 -3.39
N ALA A 2 17.04 -4.62 -3.82
CA ALA A 2 15.90 -5.33 -4.43
C ALA A 2 14.60 -5.30 -3.60
N LEU A 3 14.66 -5.56 -2.29
CA LEU A 3 13.47 -5.54 -1.42
C LEU A 3 12.83 -4.16 -1.28
N ALA A 4 13.63 -3.08 -1.27
CA ALA A 4 13.09 -1.72 -1.20
C ALA A 4 12.39 -1.35 -2.50
N GLY A 5 12.98 -1.71 -3.66
CA GLY A 5 12.35 -1.53 -4.96
C GLY A 5 11.05 -2.33 -5.09
N ALA A 6 11.06 -3.60 -4.69
CA ALA A 6 9.88 -4.46 -4.68
C ALA A 6 8.77 -3.91 -3.77
N PHE A 7 9.13 -3.43 -2.57
CA PHE A 7 8.19 -2.78 -1.66
C PHE A 7 7.55 -1.53 -2.30
N VAL A 8 8.34 -0.65 -2.93
CA VAL A 8 7.81 0.55 -3.59
C VAL A 8 6.86 0.18 -4.73
N VAL A 9 7.19 -0.84 -5.52
CA VAL A 9 6.31 -1.33 -6.59
C VAL A 9 5.00 -1.88 -6.01
N ALA A 10 5.06 -2.71 -4.97
CA ALA A 10 3.87 -3.25 -4.31
C ALA A 10 2.99 -2.13 -3.73
N LEU A 11 3.59 -1.18 -3.01
CA LEU A 11 2.89 -0.01 -2.47
C LEU A 11 2.22 0.84 -3.56
N ALA A 12 2.86 1.00 -4.72
CA ALA A 12 2.28 1.72 -5.84
C ALA A 12 1.08 0.99 -6.46
N ILE A 13 1.15 -0.35 -6.55
CA ILE A 13 0.05 -1.19 -7.02
C ILE A 13 -1.15 -1.10 -6.07
N ASP A 14 -0.91 -1.26 -4.77
CA ASP A 14 -1.95 -1.17 -3.74
C ASP A 14 -2.65 0.20 -3.75
N ALA A 15 -1.86 1.28 -3.81
CA ALA A 15 -2.39 2.64 -3.88
C ALA A 15 -3.21 2.90 -5.15
N ALA A 16 -2.80 2.33 -6.30
CA ALA A 16 -3.55 2.45 -7.54
C ALA A 16 -4.91 1.73 -7.46
N GLN A 17 -4.96 0.53 -6.87
CA GLN A 17 -6.21 -0.20 -6.66
C GLN A 17 -7.14 0.58 -5.72
N THR A 18 -6.62 1.00 -4.56
CA THR A 18 -7.39 1.74 -3.56
C THR A 18 -7.90 3.07 -4.11
N ARG A 19 -7.10 3.77 -4.92
CA ARG A 19 -7.54 4.98 -5.63
C ARG A 19 -8.65 4.71 -6.63
N SER A 20 -8.60 3.60 -7.36
CA SER A 20 -9.65 3.23 -8.31
C SER A 20 -10.99 2.98 -7.61
N ILE A 21 -10.98 2.31 -6.45
CA ILE A 21 -12.18 2.10 -5.61
C ILE A 21 -12.72 3.44 -5.11
N ALA A 22 -11.83 4.32 -4.63
CA ALA A 22 -12.22 5.64 -4.13
C ALA A 22 -12.83 6.52 -5.23
N GLN A 23 -12.30 6.47 -6.46
CA GLN A 23 -12.87 7.16 -7.63
C GLN A 23 -14.23 6.61 -8.04
N GLY A 24 -14.45 5.30 -7.85
CA GLY A 24 -15.74 4.64 -8.05
C GLY A 24 -16.76 4.90 -6.93
N GLY A 25 -16.42 5.71 -5.92
CA GLY A 25 -17.32 6.05 -4.81
C GLY A 25 -17.57 4.90 -3.84
N TRP A 26 -16.63 3.95 -3.71
CA TRP A 26 -16.72 2.83 -2.76
C TRP A 26 -17.95 1.93 -2.94
N GLN A 27 -18.51 1.84 -4.15
CA GLN A 27 -19.72 1.03 -4.39
C GLN A 27 -19.47 -0.46 -4.13
N GLY A 28 -19.97 -0.96 -2.99
CA GLY A 28 -19.81 -2.34 -2.55
C GLY A 28 -18.48 -2.65 -1.84
N TYR A 29 -17.64 -1.65 -1.59
CA TYR A 29 -16.33 -1.80 -0.94
C TYR A 29 -16.23 -0.92 0.29
N ARG A 30 -15.48 -1.36 1.29
CA ARG A 30 -15.19 -0.58 2.49
C ARG A 30 -13.71 -0.70 2.81
N GLU A 31 -13.06 0.43 3.03
CA GLU A 31 -11.68 0.45 3.51
C GLU A 31 -11.64 -0.12 4.94
N MET A 32 -10.72 -1.06 5.16
CA MET A 32 -10.53 -1.73 6.45
C MET A 32 -9.47 -1.03 7.30
N ASN A 33 -8.64 -0.18 6.69
CA ASN A 33 -7.64 0.58 7.40
C ASN A 33 -8.29 1.60 8.36
N PRO A 34 -8.14 1.42 9.69
CA PRO A 34 -8.78 2.29 10.67
C PRO A 34 -8.25 3.72 10.64
N ILE A 35 -7.06 3.94 10.08
CA ILE A 35 -6.43 5.27 9.96
C ILE A 35 -7.10 6.09 8.85
N LEU A 36 -7.43 5.45 7.73
CA LEU A 36 -8.08 6.09 6.58
C LEU A 36 -9.60 6.23 6.76
N GLY A 37 -10.18 5.42 7.64
CA GLY A 37 -11.63 5.33 7.80
C GLY A 37 -12.30 4.56 6.67
N PRO A 38 -13.63 4.37 6.68
CA PRO A 38 -14.31 3.42 5.81
C PRO A 38 -14.43 3.81 4.33
N HIS A 39 -14.37 5.10 4.01
CA HIS A 39 -14.51 5.62 2.64
C HIS A 39 -13.57 6.82 2.41
N PRO A 40 -12.25 6.61 2.41
CA PRO A 40 -11.31 7.71 2.22
C PRO A 40 -11.43 8.29 0.81
N SER A 41 -11.25 9.60 0.71
CA SER A 41 -11.09 10.28 -0.57
C SER A 41 -9.77 9.86 -1.24
N VAL A 42 -9.67 10.05 -2.56
CA VAL A 42 -8.44 9.83 -3.34
C VAL A 42 -7.25 10.61 -2.76
N GLY A 43 -7.48 11.83 -2.27
CA GLY A 43 -6.44 12.65 -1.63
C GLY A 43 -5.92 12.06 -0.33
N GLN A 44 -6.82 11.48 0.49
CA GLN A 44 -6.43 10.79 1.73
C GLN A 44 -5.64 9.51 1.43
N VAL A 45 -6.07 8.72 0.45
CA VAL A 45 -5.35 7.52 0.01
C VAL A 45 -3.93 7.88 -0.44
N ASN A 46 -3.78 8.87 -1.33
CA ASN A 46 -2.46 9.30 -1.81
C ASN A 46 -1.54 9.79 -0.67
N THR A 47 -2.09 10.58 0.25
CA THR A 47 -1.34 11.11 1.39
C THR A 47 -0.86 9.99 2.29
N TYR A 48 -1.75 9.05 2.62
CA TYR A 48 -1.42 7.91 3.45
C TYR A 48 -0.36 7.02 2.80
N THR A 49 -0.50 6.68 1.51
CA THR A 49 0.49 5.91 0.76
C THR A 49 1.87 6.60 0.79
N ALA A 50 1.91 7.92 0.55
CA ALA A 50 3.16 8.67 0.55
C ALA A 50 3.83 8.64 1.94
N VAL A 51 3.05 8.88 3.00
CA VAL A 51 3.54 8.84 4.39
C VAL A 51 4.02 7.43 4.75
N ALA A 52 3.27 6.38 4.39
CA ALA A 52 3.64 5.00 4.65
C ALA A 52 4.95 4.62 3.93
N GLY A 53 5.06 4.94 2.63
CA GLY A 53 6.26 4.70 1.85
C GLY A 53 7.49 5.41 2.40
N LEU A 54 7.37 6.71 2.71
CA LEU A 54 8.45 7.49 3.32
C LEU A 54 8.84 6.96 4.70
N THR A 55 7.87 6.53 5.51
CA THR A 55 8.13 5.98 6.84
C THR A 55 8.90 4.67 6.74
N VAL A 56 8.47 3.73 5.89
CA VAL A 56 9.13 2.43 5.72
C VAL A 56 10.53 2.59 5.13
N LEU A 57 10.69 3.40 4.09
CA LEU A 57 11.99 3.64 3.46
C LEU A 57 12.93 4.44 4.38
N GLY A 58 12.41 5.44 5.08
CA GLY A 58 13.16 6.22 6.07
C GLY A 58 13.64 5.33 7.22
N ALA A 59 12.77 4.49 7.77
CA ALA A 59 13.15 3.50 8.76
C ALA A 59 14.22 2.53 8.21
N ALA A 60 14.03 2.01 6.99
CA ALA A 60 15.00 1.12 6.34
C ALA A 60 16.38 1.78 6.13
N ALA A 61 16.44 3.10 6.01
CA ALA A 61 17.68 3.86 5.84
C ALA A 61 18.48 4.01 7.15
N VAL A 62 17.81 4.01 8.31
CA VAL A 62 18.45 4.27 9.62
C VAL A 62 18.62 3.02 10.48
N VAL A 63 17.85 1.95 10.24
CA VAL A 63 17.98 0.70 11.02
C VAL A 63 19.28 -0.05 10.69
N PRO A 64 19.79 -0.87 11.63
CA PRO A 64 20.98 -1.69 11.39
C PRO A 64 20.82 -2.62 10.18
N ALA A 65 21.91 -2.83 9.43
CA ALA A 65 21.89 -3.63 8.20
C ALA A 65 21.33 -5.05 8.36
N ARG A 66 21.46 -5.64 9.57
CA ARG A 66 20.89 -6.94 9.95
C ARG A 66 19.36 -6.95 10.08
N VAL A 67 18.77 -5.80 10.43
CA VAL A 67 17.32 -5.63 10.64
C VAL A 67 16.62 -5.20 9.36
N ARG A 68 17.31 -4.41 8.52
CA ARG A 68 16.80 -3.87 7.25
C ARG A 68 16.10 -4.91 6.34
N PRO A 69 16.64 -6.11 6.06
CA PRO A 69 15.97 -7.07 5.19
C PRO A 69 14.68 -7.64 5.82
N TRP A 70 14.63 -7.80 7.14
CA TRP A 70 13.41 -8.22 7.84
C TRP A 70 12.33 -7.14 7.76
N LEU A 71 12.69 -5.88 8.03
CA LEU A 71 11.76 -4.76 7.93
C LEU A 71 11.16 -4.65 6.53
N LEU A 72 12.01 -4.65 5.49
CA LEU A 72 11.56 -4.56 4.11
C LEU A 72 10.79 -5.81 3.65
N GLY A 73 11.19 -7.00 4.11
CA GLY A 73 10.51 -8.25 3.80
C GLY A 73 9.11 -8.32 4.41
N VAL A 74 8.95 -7.91 5.67
CA VAL A 74 7.64 -7.82 6.33
C VAL A 74 6.76 -6.77 5.67
N ALA A 75 7.31 -5.59 5.38
CA ALA A 75 6.57 -4.54 4.67
C ALA A 75 6.09 -5.02 3.29
N LEU A 76 6.95 -5.68 2.52
CA LEU A 76 6.59 -6.27 1.23
C LEU A 76 5.51 -7.36 1.37
N ALA A 77 5.61 -8.21 2.39
CA ALA A 77 4.62 -9.25 2.64
C ALA A 77 3.25 -8.62 2.92
N VAL A 78 3.19 -7.60 3.78
CA VAL A 78 1.94 -6.86 4.09
C VAL A 78 1.32 -6.30 2.80
N GLU A 79 2.07 -5.55 2.01
CA GLU A 79 1.58 -4.99 0.73
C GLU A 79 1.06 -6.09 -0.21
N THR A 80 1.79 -7.19 -0.33
CA THR A 80 1.40 -8.30 -1.23
C THR A 80 0.11 -8.98 -0.76
N PHE A 81 -0.08 -9.17 0.55
CA PHE A 81 -1.31 -9.71 1.11
C PHE A 81 -2.51 -8.78 0.91
N THR A 82 -2.31 -7.47 1.06
CA THR A 82 -3.35 -6.47 0.79
C THR A 82 -3.77 -6.51 -0.67
N ILE A 83 -2.83 -6.47 -1.61
CA ILE A 83 -3.09 -6.60 -3.05
C ILE A 83 -3.86 -7.89 -3.36
N ALA A 84 -3.42 -9.04 -2.82
CA ALA A 84 -4.07 -10.32 -3.06
C ALA A 84 -5.50 -10.38 -2.48
N GLY A 85 -5.75 -9.75 -1.33
CA GLY A 85 -7.08 -9.61 -0.75
C GLY A 85 -8.00 -8.76 -1.64
N THR A 86 -7.49 -7.62 -2.11
CA THR A 86 -8.21 -6.67 -2.98
C THR A 86 -8.53 -7.28 -4.35
N VAL A 87 -7.59 -8.04 -4.95
CA VAL A 87 -7.82 -8.81 -6.18
C VAL A 87 -8.88 -9.90 -5.99
N ARG A 88 -8.86 -10.62 -4.86
CA ARG A 88 -9.88 -11.63 -4.54
C ARG A 88 -11.27 -11.04 -4.32
N GLN A 89 -11.35 -9.78 -3.91
CA GLN A 89 -12.61 -9.04 -3.79
C GLN A 89 -13.10 -8.46 -5.13
N GLY A 90 -12.37 -8.66 -6.23
CA GLY A 90 -12.81 -8.28 -7.58
C GLY A 90 -12.32 -6.92 -8.07
N VAL A 91 -11.43 -6.25 -7.33
CA VAL A 91 -10.85 -4.96 -7.75
C VAL A 91 -9.64 -5.22 -8.64
N ALA A 92 -9.88 -5.24 -9.96
CA ALA A 92 -8.81 -5.33 -10.95
C ALA A 92 -8.02 -4.02 -11.05
N LEU A 93 -6.69 -4.12 -11.19
CA LEU A 93 -5.83 -3.01 -11.57
C LEU A 93 -6.30 -2.39 -12.89
N ARG A 94 -6.70 -1.12 -12.87
CA ARG A 94 -6.87 -0.31 -14.08
C ARG A 94 -5.68 0.64 -14.19
N PHE A 95 -4.79 0.35 -15.13
CA PHE A 95 -3.83 1.34 -15.61
C PHE A 95 -4.54 2.23 -16.65
N PRO A 96 -4.39 3.57 -16.57
CA PRO A 96 -4.82 4.46 -17.64
C PRO A 96 -4.01 4.24 -18.93
#